data_AF-A0A6S5CMU6-F1
#
_entry.id   AF-A0A6S5CMU6-F1
#
_cell.length_a   1.000
_cell.length_b   1.000
_cell.length_c   1.000
_cell.angle_alpha   90.00
_cell.angle_beta   90.00
_cell.angle_gamma   90.00
#
_symmetry.space_group_name_H-M   'P 1'
#
loop_
_entity.id
_entity.type
_entity.pdbx_description
1 polymer ?
#
loop_
_entity_poly.entity_id
_entity_poly.type
_entity_poly.pdbx_seq_one_letter_code
_entity_poly.pdbx_strand_id
1 'polypeptide(L)'
;MTTHQEDEVLERLNEQDGPRGFFLEAVTILEEAVDSLMRRAFRQEEYAVKYAIEPLLNQSGPLGQLEVRLKLIFALGLISLERYQDIEAYIKIRDFLVRDPKDYRFSDKPIRDLLDRLHGVSQGGMMKLEPPASEEDWAFYQMQLNRLDQMVRSALVLALADCVGELHKESPI
;
A
#
# COMPACT_ATOMS: atom_id res chain seq x y z
N MET A 1 -19.07 10.60 -0.51
CA MET A 1 -18.68 9.39 0.26
C MET A 1 -17.17 9.13 0.23
N THR A 2 -16.38 9.80 -0.64
CA THR A 2 -14.92 9.59 -0.74
C THR A 2 -14.11 10.16 0.44
N THR A 3 -14.49 11.31 0.99
CA THR A 3 -13.72 12.01 2.03
C THR A 3 -13.55 11.21 3.34
N HIS A 4 -14.61 10.54 3.81
CA HIS A 4 -14.53 9.73 5.04
C HIS A 4 -13.57 8.55 4.94
N GLN A 5 -13.39 8.01 3.73
CA GLN A 5 -12.53 6.87 3.50
C GLN A 5 -11.06 7.29 3.40
N GLU A 6 -10.79 8.43 2.79
CA GLU A 6 -9.46 9.04 2.79
C GLU A 6 -9.03 9.38 4.23
N ASP A 7 -9.95 9.93 5.03
CA ASP A 7 -9.72 10.25 6.45
C ASP A 7 -9.40 8.98 7.27
N GLU A 8 -10.11 7.87 7.06
CA GLU A 8 -9.85 6.61 7.76
C GLU A 8 -8.47 6.02 7.40
N VAL A 9 -8.09 6.05 6.12
CA VAL A 9 -6.77 5.60 5.67
C VAL A 9 -5.67 6.47 6.30
N LEU A 10 -5.88 7.78 6.33
CA LEU A 10 -4.96 8.73 6.96
C LEU A 10 -4.78 8.43 8.45
N GLU A 11 -5.86 8.22 9.19
CA GLU A 11 -5.82 7.91 10.63
C GLU A 11 -5.05 6.61 10.90
N ARG A 12 -5.43 5.51 10.25
CA ARG A 12 -4.78 4.19 10.43
C ARG A 12 -3.29 4.23 10.13
N LEU A 13 -2.89 4.91 9.06
CA LEU A 13 -1.48 5.02 8.68
C LEU A 13 -0.69 5.99 9.56
N ASN A 14 -1.33 7.01 10.13
CA ASN A 14 -0.69 7.97 11.04
C ASN A 14 -0.33 7.35 12.40
N GLU A 15 -1.08 6.33 12.84
CA GLU A 15 -0.79 5.57 14.06
C GLU A 15 0.45 4.68 13.95
N GLN A 16 0.91 4.36 12.73
CA GLN A 16 2.02 3.45 12.53
C GLN A 16 3.39 4.13 12.61
N ASP A 17 4.28 3.57 13.43
CA ASP A 17 5.66 4.04 13.51
C ASP A 17 6.56 3.32 12.49
N GLY A 18 7.30 4.13 11.73
CA GLY A 18 8.30 3.65 10.77
C GLY A 18 7.73 2.87 9.57
N PRO A 19 8.60 2.43 8.65
CA PRO A 19 8.19 1.76 7.42
C PRO A 19 7.50 0.41 7.66
N ARG A 20 7.96 -0.39 8.62
CA ARG A 20 7.41 -1.75 8.81
C ARG A 20 5.94 -1.71 9.21
N GLY A 21 5.59 -0.93 10.25
CA GLY A 21 4.20 -0.76 10.67
C GLY A 21 3.35 -0.16 9.55
N PHE A 22 3.88 0.88 8.89
CA PHE A 22 3.20 1.53 7.77
C PHE A 22 2.84 0.56 6.65
N PHE A 23 3.79 -0.25 6.15
CA PHE A 23 3.54 -1.15 5.03
C PHE A 23 2.74 -2.40 5.41
N LEU A 24 2.79 -2.83 6.68
CA LEU A 24 1.86 -3.84 7.20
C LEU A 24 0.42 -3.32 7.10
N GLU A 25 0.17 -2.14 7.66
CA GLU A 25 -1.16 -1.55 7.68
C GLU A 25 -1.65 -1.17 6.28
N ALA A 26 -0.77 -0.62 5.43
CA ALA A 26 -1.11 -0.29 4.05
C ALA A 26 -1.57 -1.52 3.26
N VAL A 27 -0.90 -2.67 3.42
CA VAL A 27 -1.31 -3.90 2.73
C VAL A 27 -2.64 -4.44 3.30
N THR A 28 -2.87 -4.32 4.61
CA THR A 28 -4.18 -4.66 5.23
C THR A 28 -5.30 -3.84 4.61
N ILE A 29 -5.12 -2.51 4.50
CA ILE A 29 -6.10 -1.60 3.87
C ILE A 29 -6.35 -1.99 2.41
N LEU A 30 -5.29 -2.29 1.64
CA LEU A 30 -5.43 -2.71 0.24
C LEU A 30 -6.15 -4.05 0.12
N GLU A 31 -5.91 -4.98 1.03
CA GLU A 31 -6.60 -6.28 1.07
C GLU A 31 -8.10 -6.10 1.30
N GLU A 32 -8.48 -5.28 2.27
CA GLU A 32 -9.88 -4.91 2.52
C GLU A 32 -10.53 -4.26 1.29
N ALA A 33 -9.82 -3.35 0.62
CA ALA A 33 -10.31 -2.67 -0.58
C ALA A 33 -10.49 -3.64 -1.77
N VAL A 34 -9.54 -4.55 -1.98
CA VAL A 34 -9.62 -5.61 -3.00
C VAL A 34 -10.78 -6.56 -2.72
N ASP A 35 -10.99 -6.92 -1.46
CA ASP A 35 -12.13 -7.76 -1.06
C ASP A 35 -13.48 -7.10 -1.28
N SER A 36 -13.56 -5.81 -0.95
CA SER A 36 -14.72 -4.99 -1.21
C SER A 36 -15.05 -4.94 -2.70
N LEU A 37 -14.04 -4.74 -3.56
CA LEU A 37 -14.20 -4.76 -5.02
C LEU A 37 -14.62 -6.14 -5.54
N MET A 38 -13.97 -7.21 -5.08
CA MET A 38 -14.30 -8.59 -5.45
C MET A 38 -15.73 -8.95 -5.10
N ARG A 39 -16.18 -8.59 -3.90
CA ARG A 39 -17.57 -8.80 -3.48
C ARG A 39 -18.53 -8.07 -4.41
N ARG A 40 -18.27 -6.81 -4.78
CA ARG A 40 -19.13 -6.07 -5.72
C ARG A 40 -19.12 -6.66 -7.14
N ALA A 41 -17.99 -7.19 -7.59
CA ALA A 41 -17.86 -7.78 -8.93
C ALA A 41 -18.59 -9.12 -9.08
N PHE A 42 -18.82 -9.85 -7.99
CA PHE A 42 -19.55 -11.10 -8.02
C PHE A 42 -21.08 -10.92 -7.90
N ARG A 43 -21.84 -11.95 -8.29
CA ARG A 43 -23.29 -11.96 -8.12
C ARG A 43 -23.68 -11.95 -6.63
N GLN A 44 -24.66 -11.12 -6.28
CA GLN A 44 -25.14 -10.96 -4.89
C GLN A 44 -26.30 -11.90 -4.51
N GLU A 45 -26.74 -12.77 -5.42
CA GLU A 45 -27.82 -13.73 -5.13
C GLU A 45 -27.37 -14.71 -4.02
N GLU A 46 -28.18 -14.86 -2.96
CA GLU A 46 -27.82 -15.64 -1.76
C GLU A 46 -27.29 -17.04 -2.08
N TYR A 47 -27.89 -17.71 -3.07
CA TYR A 47 -27.46 -19.03 -3.51
C TYR A 47 -26.06 -19.00 -4.15
N ALA A 48 -25.78 -18.04 -5.02
CA ALA A 48 -24.47 -17.88 -5.64
C ALA A 48 -23.39 -17.54 -4.59
N VAL A 49 -23.74 -16.67 -3.63
CA VAL A 49 -22.84 -16.27 -2.54
C VAL A 49 -22.45 -17.49 -1.71
N LYS A 50 -23.43 -18.21 -1.19
CA LYS A 50 -23.22 -19.32 -0.27
C LYS A 50 -22.53 -20.53 -0.90
N TYR A 51 -22.87 -20.87 -2.14
CA TYR A 51 -22.46 -22.14 -2.75
C TYR A 51 -21.33 -22.03 -3.77
N ALA A 52 -21.03 -20.83 -4.29
CA ALA A 52 -19.93 -20.62 -5.22
C ALA A 52 -18.91 -19.62 -4.69
N ILE A 53 -19.33 -18.42 -4.29
CA ILE A 53 -18.41 -17.32 -4.01
C ILE A 53 -17.68 -17.52 -2.66
N GLU A 54 -18.39 -17.83 -1.59
CA GLU A 54 -17.78 -18.08 -0.27
C GLU A 54 -16.75 -19.23 -0.29
N PRO A 55 -17.04 -20.40 -0.93
CA PRO A 55 -16.04 -21.45 -1.11
C PRO A 55 -14.79 -21.01 -1.89
N LEU A 56 -14.93 -20.10 -2.85
CA LEU A 56 -13.81 -19.60 -3.65
C LEU A 56 -12.93 -18.63 -2.85
N LEU A 57 -13.55 -17.73 -2.07
CA LEU A 57 -12.89 -16.64 -1.36
C LEU A 57 -12.39 -16.99 0.04
N ASN A 58 -12.81 -18.12 0.62
CA ASN A 58 -12.28 -18.53 1.91
C ASN A 58 -10.75 -18.76 1.83
N GLN A 59 -10.06 -18.74 2.98
CA GLN A 59 -8.59 -18.82 3.04
C GLN A 59 -8.02 -20.12 2.44
N SER A 60 -8.81 -21.21 2.40
CA SER A 60 -8.42 -22.49 1.80
C SER A 60 -8.88 -22.63 0.34
N GLY A 61 -9.63 -21.66 -0.16
CA GLY A 61 -10.16 -21.60 -1.51
C GLY A 61 -9.12 -21.08 -2.50
N PRO A 62 -9.36 -21.28 -3.80
CA PRO A 62 -8.43 -20.86 -4.85
C PRO A 62 -8.20 -19.35 -4.90
N LEU A 63 -9.11 -18.53 -4.33
CA LEU A 63 -8.99 -17.08 -4.26
C LEU A 63 -8.70 -16.59 -2.82
N GLY A 64 -8.21 -17.45 -1.92
CA GLY A 64 -7.91 -17.07 -0.54
C GLY A 64 -6.70 -16.14 -0.38
N GLN A 65 -5.79 -16.11 -1.35
CA GLN A 65 -4.58 -15.29 -1.31
C GLN A 65 -4.81 -13.92 -1.98
N LEU A 66 -4.29 -12.85 -1.36
CA LEU A 66 -4.40 -11.48 -1.89
C LEU A 66 -3.80 -11.37 -3.30
N GLU A 67 -2.65 -11.98 -3.54
CA GLU A 67 -1.95 -11.94 -4.82
C GLU A 67 -2.77 -12.60 -5.94
N VAL A 68 -3.54 -13.63 -5.61
CA VAL A 68 -4.41 -14.31 -6.57
C VAL A 68 -5.66 -13.47 -6.85
N ARG A 69 -6.28 -12.90 -5.81
CA ARG A 69 -7.40 -11.95 -5.96
C ARG A 69 -7.00 -10.74 -6.81
N LEU A 70 -5.82 -10.18 -6.57
CA LEU A 70 -5.27 -9.06 -7.32
C LEU A 70 -5.08 -9.39 -8.82
N LYS A 71 -4.53 -10.56 -9.13
CA LYS A 71 -4.41 -11.04 -10.52
C LYS A 71 -5.77 -11.22 -11.19
N LEU A 72 -6.77 -11.71 -10.45
CA LEU A 72 -8.11 -11.91 -10.98
C LEU A 72 -8.79 -10.57 -11.31
N ILE A 73 -8.80 -9.59 -10.40
CA ILE A 73 -9.42 -8.29 -10.68
C ILE A 73 -8.72 -7.56 -11.84
N PHE A 74 -7.41 -7.73 -11.98
CA PHE A 74 -6.68 -7.23 -13.14
C PHE A 74 -7.08 -7.95 -14.44
N ALA A 75 -7.13 -9.29 -14.43
CA ALA A 75 -7.52 -10.08 -15.59
C ALA A 75 -8.95 -9.82 -16.06
N LEU A 76 -9.85 -9.45 -15.15
CA LEU A 76 -11.23 -9.05 -15.43
C LEU A 76 -11.35 -7.59 -15.91
N GLY A 77 -10.26 -6.82 -15.93
CA GLY A 77 -10.25 -5.43 -16.36
C GLY A 77 -10.86 -4.45 -15.34
N LEU A 78 -10.97 -4.85 -14.06
CA LEU A 78 -11.51 -4.00 -13.00
C LEU A 78 -10.50 -2.94 -12.51
N ILE A 79 -9.20 -3.19 -12.73
CA ILE A 79 -8.12 -2.26 -12.39
C ILE A 79 -7.14 -2.12 -13.55
N SER A 80 -6.45 -0.98 -13.61
CA SER A 80 -5.40 -0.74 -14.60
C SER A 80 -4.12 -1.53 -14.30
N LEU A 81 -3.23 -1.64 -15.29
CA LEU A 81 -1.92 -2.25 -15.11
C LEU A 81 -1.07 -1.50 -14.08
N GLU A 82 -1.08 -0.16 -14.10
CA GLU A 82 -0.34 0.67 -13.14
C GLU A 82 -0.82 0.39 -11.71
N ARG A 83 -2.13 0.29 -11.51
CA ARG A 83 -2.73 0.00 -10.21
C ARG A 83 -2.38 -1.40 -9.73
N TYR A 84 -2.44 -2.38 -10.61
CA TYR A 84 -1.98 -3.74 -10.32
C TYR A 84 -0.52 -3.75 -9.86
N GLN A 85 0.36 -3.06 -10.60
CA GLN A 85 1.79 -2.99 -10.30
C GLN A 85 2.08 -2.27 -8.98
N ASP A 86 1.35 -1.19 -8.67
CA ASP A 86 1.50 -0.47 -7.41
C ASP A 86 1.12 -1.35 -6.21
N ILE A 87 -0.03 -2.02 -6.25
CA ILE A 87 -0.47 -2.91 -5.15
C ILE A 87 0.53 -4.07 -4.99
N GLU A 88 1.01 -4.65 -6.09
CA GLU A 88 2.04 -5.69 -6.05
C GLU A 88 3.35 -5.17 -5.43
N ALA A 89 3.73 -3.91 -5.68
CA ALA A 89 4.88 -3.28 -5.07
C ALA A 89 4.69 -3.08 -3.56
N TYR A 90 3.50 -2.63 -3.09
CA TYR A 90 3.18 -2.56 -1.65
C TYR A 90 3.35 -3.91 -0.95
N ILE A 91 2.82 -4.99 -1.55
CA ILE A 91 2.95 -6.36 -1.02
C ILE A 91 4.43 -6.76 -0.92
N LYS A 92 5.22 -6.53 -1.99
CA LYS A 92 6.65 -6.84 -2.02
C LYS A 92 7.45 -6.05 -0.97
N ILE A 93 7.11 -4.79 -0.74
CA ILE A 93 7.77 -3.95 0.28
C ILE A 93 7.44 -4.47 1.68
N ARG A 94 6.16 -4.78 1.96
CA ARG A 94 5.72 -5.39 3.22
C ARG A 94 6.46 -6.69 3.47
N ASP A 95 6.50 -7.61 2.50
CA ASP A 95 7.17 -8.90 2.65
C ASP A 95 8.67 -8.75 2.92
N PHE A 96 9.32 -7.81 2.24
CA PHE A 96 10.73 -7.46 2.49
C PHE A 96 10.94 -6.98 3.93
N LEU A 97 10.12 -6.03 4.39
CA LEU A 97 10.21 -5.43 5.73
C LEU A 97 9.87 -6.41 6.86
N VAL A 98 9.00 -7.38 6.61
CA VAL A 98 8.64 -8.43 7.58
C VAL A 98 9.74 -9.49 7.67
N ARG A 99 10.37 -9.84 6.55
CA ARG A 99 11.42 -10.85 6.51
C ARG A 99 12.75 -10.36 7.07
N ASP A 100 13.06 -9.08 6.91
CA ASP A 100 14.30 -8.49 7.40
C ASP A 100 14.10 -7.92 8.82
N PRO A 101 14.84 -8.43 9.83
CA PRO A 101 14.71 -7.95 11.20
C PRO A 101 15.20 -6.51 11.38
N LYS A 102 15.96 -5.95 10.44
CA LYS A 102 16.49 -4.59 10.52
C LYS A 102 15.36 -3.55 10.56
N ASP A 103 15.54 -2.56 11.43
CA ASP A 103 14.70 -1.36 11.44
C ASP A 103 15.18 -0.38 10.38
N TYR A 104 14.26 0.03 9.52
CA TYR A 104 14.51 0.91 8.38
C TYR A 104 13.90 2.29 8.61
N ARG A 105 14.47 3.31 7.97
CA ARG A 105 13.83 4.61 7.74
C ARG A 105 13.26 4.67 6.33
N PHE A 106 12.28 5.55 6.10
CA PHE A 106 11.77 5.78 4.74
C PHE A 106 12.85 6.34 3.82
N SER A 107 13.79 7.13 4.38
CA SER A 107 14.96 7.65 3.69
C SER A 107 16.05 6.61 3.40
N ASP A 108 15.94 5.37 3.88
CA ASP A 108 16.98 4.37 3.65
C ASP A 108 17.00 3.91 2.19
N LYS A 109 18.20 3.66 1.67
CA LYS A 109 18.38 3.27 0.26
C LYS A 109 17.54 2.05 -0.16
N PRO A 110 17.51 0.93 0.60
CA PRO A 110 16.70 -0.23 0.20
C PRO A 110 15.20 0.08 0.11
N ILE A 111 14.70 0.97 0.98
CA ILE A 111 13.29 1.39 0.93
C ILE A 111 13.06 2.28 -0.28
N ARG A 112 13.89 3.32 -0.48
CA ARG A 112 13.79 4.21 -1.65
C ARG A 112 13.84 3.45 -2.98
N ASP A 113 14.77 2.51 -3.14
CA ASP A 113 14.90 1.70 -4.36
C ASP A 113 13.63 0.85 -4.63
N LEU A 114 12.86 0.50 -3.60
CA LEU A 114 11.56 -0.16 -3.75
C LEU A 114 10.44 0.83 -4.03
N LEU A 115 10.47 2.02 -3.42
CA LEU A 115 9.49 3.08 -3.66
C LEU A 115 9.55 3.63 -5.09
N ASP A 116 10.72 3.59 -5.74
CA ASP A 116 10.88 3.94 -7.16
C ASP A 116 10.00 3.11 -8.12
N ARG A 117 9.43 2.00 -7.63
CA ARG A 117 8.52 1.14 -8.40
C ARG A 117 7.07 1.60 -8.35
N LEU A 118 6.73 2.55 -7.47
CA LEU A 118 5.38 3.07 -7.31
C LEU A 118 5.14 4.23 -8.29
N HIS A 119 4.10 4.15 -9.10
CA HIS A 119 3.77 5.15 -10.11
C HIS A 119 3.32 6.48 -9.48
N GLY A 120 2.65 6.42 -8.33
CA GLY A 120 2.16 7.59 -7.59
C GLY A 120 3.20 8.32 -6.74
N VAL A 121 4.42 7.80 -6.61
CA VAL A 121 5.44 8.34 -5.69
C VAL A 121 6.67 8.80 -6.46
N SER A 122 6.71 10.07 -6.84
CA SER A 122 7.90 10.66 -7.47
C SER A 122 8.97 10.95 -6.43
N GLN A 123 10.07 10.18 -6.47
CA GLN A 123 11.26 10.39 -5.63
C GLN A 123 12.14 11.56 -6.10
N GLY A 124 11.79 12.22 -7.21
CA GLY A 124 12.63 13.22 -7.90
C GLY A 124 13.02 14.45 -7.06
N GLY A 125 12.42 14.64 -5.88
CA GLY A 125 12.76 15.69 -4.92
C GLY A 125 13.60 15.24 -3.71
N MET A 126 13.92 13.95 -3.56
CA MET A 126 14.63 13.45 -2.39
C MET A 126 16.15 13.59 -2.56
N MET A 127 16.66 14.76 -2.20
CA MET A 127 18.10 15.03 -2.16
C MET A 127 18.80 13.99 -1.29
N LYS A 128 19.90 13.40 -1.78
CA LYS A 128 20.76 12.53 -0.95
C LYS A 128 21.40 13.40 0.13
N LEU A 129 21.08 13.10 1.39
CA LEU A 129 21.77 13.70 2.53
C LEU A 129 23.07 12.94 2.75
N GLU A 130 24.16 13.68 2.92
CA GLU A 130 25.45 13.14 3.34
C GLU A 130 25.59 13.25 4.85
N PRO A 131 26.17 12.23 5.52
CA PRO A 131 26.47 12.32 6.95
C PRO A 131 27.37 13.53 7.23
N PRO A 132 27.13 14.26 8.33
CA PRO A 132 27.95 15.41 8.68
C PRO A 132 29.39 14.99 9.00
N ALA A 133 30.34 15.87 8.69
CA ALA A 133 31.76 15.67 9.00
C ALA A 133 32.10 16.03 10.46
N SER A 134 31.28 16.85 11.11
CA SER A 134 31.46 17.32 12.48
C SER A 134 30.36 16.75 13.40
N GLU A 135 30.66 16.59 14.69
CA GLU A 135 29.65 16.11 15.63
C GLU A 135 28.54 17.16 15.90
N GLU A 136 28.88 18.43 15.76
CA GLU A 136 27.99 19.57 16.01
C GLU A 136 26.81 19.62 15.02
N ASP A 137 27.01 19.08 13.82
CA ASP A 137 26.01 19.07 12.75
C ASP A 137 25.07 17.85 12.79
N TRP A 138 25.28 16.88 13.71
CA TRP A 138 24.43 15.68 13.81
C TRP A 138 22.98 16.00 14.12
N ALA A 139 22.73 16.99 14.99
CA ALA A 139 21.37 17.40 15.33
C ALA A 139 20.61 17.91 14.09
N PHE A 140 21.26 18.75 13.28
CA PHE A 140 20.70 19.26 12.04
C PHE A 140 20.48 18.15 11.01
N TYR A 141 21.44 17.24 10.86
CA TYR A 141 21.30 16.07 9.99
C TYR A 141 20.10 15.19 10.36
N GLN A 142 19.89 14.94 11.66
CA GLN A 142 18.71 14.19 12.13
C GLN A 142 17.40 14.92 11.81
N MET A 143 17.35 16.24 11.97
CA MET A 143 16.18 17.04 11.58
C MET A 143 15.89 16.93 10.09
N GLN A 144 16.92 16.95 9.24
CA GLN A 144 16.76 16.78 7.80
C GLN A 144 16.26 15.38 7.43
N LEU A 145 16.79 14.32 8.06
CA LEU A 145 16.31 12.95 7.86
C LEU A 145 14.84 12.81 8.29
N ASN A 146 14.47 13.35 9.45
CA ASN A 146 13.08 13.34 9.91
C ASN A 146 12.15 14.04 8.92
N ARG A 147 12.59 15.17 8.35
CA ARG A 147 11.81 15.89 7.33
C ARG A 147 11.63 15.06 6.06
N LEU A 148 12.69 14.40 5.58
CA LEU A 148 12.59 13.51 4.42
C LEU A 148 11.63 12.35 4.69
N ASP A 149 11.74 11.70 5.85
CA ASP A 149 10.84 10.60 6.22
C ASP A 149 9.38 11.05 6.24
N GLN A 150 9.09 12.23 6.79
CA GLN A 150 7.72 12.78 6.78
C GLN A 150 7.24 13.10 5.36
N MET A 151 8.09 13.67 4.51
CA MET A 151 7.73 13.93 3.11
C MET A 151 7.40 12.63 2.35
N VAL A 152 8.23 11.59 2.53
CA VAL A 152 8.00 10.27 1.94
C VAL A 152 6.67 9.70 2.44
N ARG A 153 6.45 9.75 3.76
CA ARG A 153 5.25 9.24 4.39
C ARG A 153 4.01 9.93 3.85
N SER A 154 3.98 11.26 3.79
CA SER A 154 2.84 12.00 3.24
C SER A 154 2.57 11.63 1.78
N ALA A 155 3.60 11.48 0.95
CA ALA A 155 3.44 11.05 -0.44
C ALA A 155 2.85 9.64 -0.54
N LEU A 156 3.30 8.71 0.32
CA LEU A 156 2.78 7.35 0.36
C LEU A 156 1.32 7.29 0.82
N VAL A 157 0.96 8.07 1.83
CA VAL A 157 -0.43 8.13 2.30
C VAL A 157 -1.36 8.64 1.19
N LEU A 158 -0.98 9.71 0.50
CA LEU A 158 -1.75 10.23 -0.63
C LEU A 158 -1.87 9.18 -1.76
N ALA A 159 -0.76 8.55 -2.14
CA ALA A 159 -0.76 7.52 -3.17
C ALA A 159 -1.63 6.30 -2.78
N LEU A 160 -1.64 5.92 -1.50
CA LEU A 160 -2.48 4.83 -1.00
C LEU A 160 -3.96 5.24 -0.96
N ALA A 161 -4.28 6.44 -0.49
CA ALA A 161 -5.64 6.97 -0.47
C ALA A 161 -6.23 7.00 -1.88
N ASP A 162 -5.47 7.51 -2.86
CA ASP A 162 -5.84 7.47 -4.28
C ASP A 162 -6.05 6.04 -4.79
N CYS A 163 -5.17 5.11 -4.38
CA CYS A 163 -5.28 3.69 -4.73
C CYS A 163 -6.57 3.06 -4.20
N VAL A 164 -6.88 3.30 -2.94
CA VAL A 164 -8.10 2.82 -2.29
C VAL A 164 -9.33 3.47 -2.90
N GLY A 165 -9.28 4.77 -3.19
CA GLY A 165 -10.37 5.51 -3.85
C GLY A 165 -10.73 4.92 -5.21
N GLU A 166 -9.74 4.59 -6.04
CA GLU A 166 -9.96 3.90 -7.32
C GLU A 166 -10.59 2.50 -7.13
N LEU A 167 -10.10 1.72 -6.17
CA LEU A 167 -10.66 0.38 -5.87
C LEU A 167 -12.11 0.44 -5.39
N HIS A 168 -12.57 1.59 -4.90
CA HIS A 168 -13.93 1.81 -4.42
C HIS A 168 -14.88 2.38 -5.46
N LYS A 169 -14.39 2.80 -6.63
CA LYS A 169 -15.26 3.22 -7.73
C LYS A 169 -16.19 2.07 -8.13
N GLU A 170 -17.37 2.45 -8.62
CA GLU A 170 -18.36 1.49 -9.11
C GLU A 170 -17.72 0.63 -10.20
N SER A 171 -17.81 -0.69 -10.01
CA SER A 171 -17.36 -1.66 -11.01
C SER A 171 -18.16 -1.43 -12.30
N PRO A 172 -17.52 -1.28 -13.47
CA PRO A 172 -18.22 -1.05 -14.73
C PRO A 172 -18.94 -2.31 -15.27
N ILE A 173 -18.88 -3.43 -14.53
CA ILE A 173 -19.45 -4.73 -14.87
C ILE A 173 -20.66 -5.03 -13.98
#